data_AF-A0A4Y9XRH8-F1
#
_entry.id   AF-A0A4Y9XRH8-F1
#
_cell.length_a   1.000
_cell.length_b   1.000
_cell.length_c   1.000
_cell.angle_alpha   90.00
_cell.angle_beta   90.00
_cell.angle_gamma   90.00
#
_symmetry.space_group_name_H-M   'P 1'
#
loop_
_entity.id
_entity.type
_entity.pdbx_description
1 polymer ?
#
loop_
_entity_poly.entity_id
_entity_poly.type
_entity_poly.pdbx_seq_one_letter_code
_entity_poly.pdbx_strand_id
1 'polypeptide(L)'
;MAAPTRTLASCIFCKIIKGDIPSFKLVETDLNFSFLDVGPLSKGHALVIPKHHAAKMHELPDEYLADALPIAKKIAIALGSENYNILQNNGRIAHQV
;
A
#
# COMPACT_ATOMS: atom_id res chain seq x y z
N MET A 1 -6.13 19.65 -15.95
CA MET A 1 -4.71 19.32 -16.23
C MET A 1 -4.42 17.98 -15.57
N ALA A 2 -4.12 16.93 -16.36
CA ALA A 2 -3.82 15.60 -15.81
C ALA A 2 -2.49 15.65 -15.05
N ALA A 3 -2.45 15.07 -13.85
CA ALA A 3 -1.20 14.91 -13.12
C ALA A 3 -0.24 14.02 -13.93
N PRO A 4 1.07 14.27 -13.91
CA PRO A 4 2.04 13.43 -14.61
C PRO A 4 1.94 11.99 -14.09
N THR A 5 1.63 11.04 -14.99
CA THR A 5 1.57 9.61 -14.67
C THR A 5 2.96 9.14 -14.27
N ARG A 6 3.17 8.77 -13.00
CA ARG A 6 4.44 8.17 -12.56
C ARG A 6 4.62 6.82 -13.24
N THR A 7 5.74 6.67 -13.95
CA THR A 7 6.11 5.43 -14.62
C THR A 7 6.55 4.37 -13.59
N LEU A 8 6.40 3.09 -13.94
CA LEU A 8 6.88 1.95 -13.15
C LEU A 8 8.33 2.12 -12.65
N ALA A 9 9.21 2.73 -13.45
CA ALA A 9 10.62 2.93 -13.12
C ALA A 9 10.87 4.01 -12.05
N SER A 10 9.97 4.98 -11.90
CA SER A 10 10.09 6.07 -10.93
C SER A 10 9.27 5.86 -9.66
N CYS A 11 8.41 4.83 -9.63
CA CYS A 11 7.60 4.49 -8.46
C CYS A 11 8.44 3.86 -7.34
N ILE A 12 8.48 4.52 -6.17
CA ILE A 12 9.19 4.03 -4.97
C ILE A 12 8.59 2.70 -4.50
N PHE A 13 7.27 2.54 -4.54
CA PHE A 13 6.60 1.30 -4.14
C PHE A 13 6.95 0.13 -5.07
N CYS A 14 7.05 0.35 -6.38
CA CYS A 14 7.52 -0.69 -7.31
C CYS A 14 8.97 -1.09 -7.03
N LYS A 15 9.83 -0.14 -6.64
CA LYS A 15 11.22 -0.43 -6.24
C LYS A 15 11.28 -1.23 -4.94
N ILE A 16 10.40 -0.95 -3.97
CA ILE A 16 10.27 -1.75 -2.74
C ILE A 16 9.84 -3.18 -3.07
N ILE A 17 8.81 -3.37 -3.91
CA ILE A 17 8.35 -4.70 -4.34
C ILE A 17 9.47 -5.49 -5.05
N LYS A 18 10.28 -4.82 -5.87
CA LYS A 18 11.43 -5.43 -6.55
C LYS A 18 12.61 -5.75 -5.61
N GLY A 19 12.64 -5.18 -4.41
CA GLY A 19 13.75 -5.30 -3.48
C GLY A 19 14.90 -4.30 -3.72
N ASP A 20 14.72 -3.32 -4.61
CA ASP A 20 15.71 -2.27 -4.89
C ASP A 20 15.83 -1.27 -3.71
N ILE A 21 14.76 -1.13 -2.93
CA ILE A 21 14.70 -0.29 -1.72
C ILE A 21 14.30 -1.19 -0.54
N PRO A 22 15.03 -1.15 0.59
CA PRO A 22 14.69 -1.96 1.75
C PRO A 22 13.37 -1.53 2.39
N SER A 23 12.67 -2.48 3.00
CA SER A 23 11.45 -2.22 3.78
C SER A 23 11.33 -3.22 4.93
N PHE A 24 10.62 -2.82 5.99
CA PHE A 24 10.24 -3.75 7.05
C PHE A 24 8.99 -4.52 6.61
N LYS A 25 9.22 -5.58 5.84
CA LYS A 25 8.17 -6.44 5.30
C LYS A 25 7.33 -7.07 6.41
N LEU A 26 6.02 -7.09 6.19
CA LEU A 26 5.04 -7.75 7.05
C LEU A 26 4.50 -9.01 6.34
N VAL A 27 3.34 -8.90 5.68
CA VAL A 27 2.69 -9.97 4.93
C VAL A 27 2.90 -9.75 3.44
N GLU A 28 3.15 -10.82 2.71
CA GLU A 28 3.27 -10.84 1.26
C GLU A 28 2.45 -12.00 0.70
N THR A 29 1.70 -11.73 -0.37
CA THR A 29 0.95 -12.71 -1.15
C THR A 29 1.41 -12.65 -2.61
N ASP A 30 0.79 -13.45 -3.48
CA ASP A 30 1.05 -13.36 -4.92
C ASP A 30 0.59 -12.02 -5.52
N LEU A 31 -0.41 -11.37 -4.91
CA LEU A 31 -1.02 -10.14 -5.42
C LEU A 31 -0.61 -8.86 -4.68
N ASN A 32 -0.35 -8.93 -3.37
CA ASN A 32 -0.09 -7.76 -2.54
C ASN A 32 1.18 -7.92 -1.70
N PHE A 33 1.72 -6.78 -1.28
CA PHE A 33 2.89 -6.65 -0.44
C PHE A 33 2.59 -5.65 0.68
N SER A 34 3.00 -5.94 1.92
CA SER A 34 2.80 -5.02 3.03
C SER A 34 4.07 -4.81 3.85
N PHE A 35 4.21 -3.60 4.38
CA PHE A 35 5.40 -3.14 5.09
C PHE A 35 5.06 -1.96 6.01
N LEU A 36 5.93 -1.68 6.98
CA LEU A 36 5.78 -0.50 7.84
C LEU A 36 6.07 0.79 7.09
N ASP A 37 5.25 1.82 7.34
CA ASP A 37 5.49 3.16 6.84
C ASP A 37 6.73 3.76 7.51
N VAL A 38 7.59 4.40 6.73
CA VAL A 38 8.79 5.10 7.21
C VAL A 38 8.45 6.48 7.80
N GLY A 39 7.33 7.08 7.41
CA GLY A 39 6.74 8.28 7.99
C GLY A 39 5.46 7.97 8.75
N PRO A 40 5.51 7.17 9.83
CA PRO A 40 4.31 6.65 10.47
C PRO A 40 3.49 7.77 11.12
N LEU A 41 2.16 7.76 10.90
CA LEU A 41 1.22 8.60 11.65
C LEU A 41 0.98 8.07 13.07
N SER A 42 1.20 6.78 13.29
CA SER A 42 1.06 6.10 14.57
C SER A 42 1.96 4.86 14.64
N LYS A 43 2.18 4.34 15.85
CA LYS A 43 2.96 3.11 16.05
C LYS A 43 2.28 1.94 15.35
N GLY A 44 3.02 1.23 14.49
CA GLY A 44 2.50 0.11 13.72
C GLY A 44 1.78 0.53 12.43
N HIS A 45 1.86 1.81 12.02
CA HIS A 45 1.34 2.25 10.73
C HIS A 45 1.96 1.41 9.59
N ALA A 46 1.10 0.69 8.88
CA ALA A 46 1.48 -0.26 7.84
C ALA A 46 0.77 0.09 6.54
N LEU A 47 1.47 -0.11 5.43
CA LEU A 47 0.95 0.05 4.09
C LEU A 47 0.71 -1.34 3.48
N VAL A 48 -0.44 -1.52 2.82
CA VAL A 48 -0.73 -2.67 1.97
C VAL A 48 -0.80 -2.15 0.54
N ILE A 49 0.08 -2.65 -0.33
CA ILE A 49 0.17 -2.20 -1.72
C ILE A 49 0.02 -3.39 -2.69
N PRO A 50 -0.67 -3.19 -3.82
CA PRO A 50 -0.73 -4.19 -4.88
C PRO A 50 0.62 -4.32 -5.58
N LYS A 51 0.96 -5.54 -6.01
CA LYS A 51 2.09 -5.78 -6.90
C LYS A 51 1.82 -5.27 -8.32
N HIS A 52 0.55 -5.10 -8.69
CA HIS A 52 0.14 -4.40 -9.90
C HIS A 52 0.22 -2.88 -9.73
N HIS A 53 0.98 -2.21 -10.59
CA HIS A 53 1.11 -0.75 -10.54
C HIS A 53 -0.16 -0.06 -11.07
N ALA A 54 -0.78 0.72 -10.20
CA ALA A 54 -1.90 1.60 -10.51
C ALA A 54 -1.73 2.90 -9.72
N ALA A 55 -2.10 4.04 -10.31
CA ALA A 55 -2.06 5.31 -9.61
C ALA A 55 -3.27 5.47 -8.69
N LYS A 56 -4.44 4.92 -9.06
CA LYS A 56 -5.67 5.03 -8.29
C LYS A 56 -6.34 3.67 -8.12
N MET A 57 -7.19 3.57 -7.10
CA MET A 57 -7.86 2.32 -6.75
C MET A 57 -8.74 1.76 -7.87
N HIS A 58 -9.46 2.59 -8.61
CA HIS A 58 -10.33 2.16 -9.73
C HIS A 58 -9.56 1.71 -10.99
N GLU A 59 -8.24 1.79 -10.99
CA GLU A 59 -7.38 1.29 -12.07
C GLU A 59 -6.87 -0.13 -11.77
N LEU A 60 -7.16 -0.68 -10.58
CA LEU A 60 -6.76 -2.02 -10.19
C LEU A 60 -7.78 -3.07 -10.65
N PRO A 61 -7.32 -4.26 -11.04
CA PRO A 61 -8.18 -5.44 -11.13
C PRO A 61 -8.75 -5.83 -9.75
N ASP A 62 -9.98 -6.34 -9.73
CA ASP A 62 -10.73 -6.62 -8.50
C ASP A 62 -10.03 -7.63 -7.57
N GLU A 63 -9.28 -8.59 -8.12
CA GLU A 63 -8.56 -9.60 -7.34
C GLU A 63 -7.51 -8.99 -6.40
N TYR A 64 -6.88 -7.88 -6.80
CA TYR A 64 -5.92 -7.18 -5.95
C TYR A 64 -6.61 -6.51 -4.77
N LEU A 65 -7.81 -5.95 -5.00
CA LEU A 65 -8.63 -5.34 -3.96
C LEU A 65 -9.15 -6.39 -2.97
N ALA A 66 -9.60 -7.53 -3.48
CA ALA A 66 -10.11 -8.65 -2.68
C ALA A 66 -9.04 -9.24 -1.74
N ASP A 67 -7.79 -9.28 -2.19
CA ASP A 67 -6.66 -9.81 -1.40
C ASP A 67 -6.11 -8.79 -0.37
N ALA A 68 -6.27 -7.47 -0.60
CA ALA A 68 -5.70 -6.43 0.26
C ALA A 68 -6.31 -6.35 1.68
N LEU A 69 -7.65 -6.38 1.80
CA LEU A 69 -8.31 -6.22 3.10
C LEU A 69 -8.08 -7.39 4.07
N PRO A 70 -8.04 -8.66 3.62
CA PRO A 70 -7.60 -9.77 4.47
C PRO A 70 -6.20 -9.58 5.06
N ILE A 71 -5.28 -8.96 4.32
CA ILE A 71 -3.94 -8.62 4.83
C ILE A 71 -4.03 -7.55 5.92
N ALA A 72 -4.77 -6.46 5.68
CA ALA A 72 -4.96 -5.41 6.68
C ALA A 72 -5.56 -5.97 7.99
N LYS A 73 -6.54 -6.89 7.89
CA LYS A 73 -7.10 -7.61 9.04
C LYS A 73 -6.04 -8.39 9.82
N LYS A 74 -5.17 -9.16 9.13
CA LYS A 74 -4.09 -9.93 9.78
C LYS A 74 -3.14 -8.99 10.54
N ILE A 75 -2.79 -7.85 9.96
CA ILE A 75 -1.91 -6.86 10.58
C ILE A 75 -2.57 -6.26 11.82
N ALA A 76 -3.84 -5.82 11.74
CA ALA A 76 -4.55 -5.26 12.88
C ALA A 76 -4.65 -6.23 14.07
N ILE A 77 -4.92 -7.52 13.80
CA ILE A 77 -4.92 -8.58 14.81
C ILE A 77 -3.53 -8.77 15.42
N ALA A 78 -2.49 -8.85 14.59
CA ALA A 78 -1.11 -9.06 15.06
C ALA A 78 -0.59 -7.90 15.91
N LEU A 79 -1.03 -6.67 15.63
CA LEU A 79 -0.70 -5.48 16.40
C LEU A 79 -1.56 -5.33 17.68
N GLY A 80 -2.61 -6.14 17.86
CA GLY A 80 -3.57 -5.96 18.94
C GLY A 80 -4.32 -4.63 18.85
N SER A 81 -4.58 -4.13 17.64
CA SER A 81 -5.23 -2.83 17.44
C SER A 81 -6.71 -2.91 17.78
N GLU A 82 -7.12 -2.28 18.89
CA GLU A 82 -8.54 -2.16 19.27
C GLU A 82 -9.28 -1.15 18.40
N ASN A 83 -8.63 -0.02 18.09
CA ASN A 83 -9.17 1.06 17.27
C ASN A 83 -8.17 1.37 16.15
N TYR A 84 -8.64 1.42 14.91
CA TYR A 84 -7.79 1.67 13.75
C TYR A 84 -8.58 2.28 12.60
N ASN A 85 -7.88 2.95 11.69
CA ASN A 85 -8.42 3.43 10.43
C ASN A 85 -7.83 2.61 9.27
N ILE A 86 -8.62 2.40 8.24
CA ILE A 86 -8.15 1.95 6.92
C ILE A 86 -8.43 3.11 5.97
N LEU A 87 -7.38 3.62 5.32
CA LEU A 87 -7.46 4.81 4.48
C LEU A 87 -6.80 4.55 3.12
N GLN A 88 -7.44 5.02 2.06
CA GLN A 88 -6.89 5.00 0.71
C GLN A 88 -7.20 6.31 0.00
N ASN A 89 -6.16 6.95 -0.54
CA ASN A 89 -6.22 8.29 -1.12
C ASN A 89 -6.11 8.23 -2.66
N ASN A 90 -7.01 8.89 -3.39
CA ASN A 90 -7.03 8.92 -4.86
C ASN A 90 -6.84 10.34 -5.40
N GLY A 91 -5.61 10.70 -5.76
CA GLY A 91 -5.24 12.01 -6.31
C GLY A 91 -4.79 13.03 -5.25
N ARG A 92 -4.08 14.06 -5.72
CA ARG A 92 -3.35 15.02 -4.86
C ARG A 92 -4.24 15.75 -3.85
N ILE A 93 -5.43 16.20 -4.26
CA ILE A 93 -6.37 16.91 -3.37
C ILE A 93 -6.90 15.98 -2.28
N ALA A 94 -6.99 14.67 -2.57
CA ALA A 94 -7.33 13.64 -1.60
C ALA A 94 -6.11 13.15 -0.80
N HIS A 95 -5.01 13.91 -0.78
CA HIS A 95 -3.81 13.62 0.00
C HIS A 95 -2.98 12.40 -0.46
N GLN A 96 -2.98 12.11 -1.78
CA GLN A 96 -2.03 11.18 -2.39
C GLN A 96 -0.78 11.93 -2.87
N VAL A 97 0.42 11.57 -2.39
CA VAL A 97 1.70 12.28 -2.63
C VAL A 97 2.79 11.39 -3.23
#